data_AF-A0AAU9WSY9-F1
#
_entry.id   AF-A0AAU9WSY9-F1
#
_cell.length_a   1.000
_cell.length_b   1.000
_cell.length_c   1.000
_cell.angle_alpha   90.00
_cell.angle_beta   90.00
_cell.angle_gamma   90.00
#
_symmetry.space_group_name_H-M   'P 1'
#
loop_
_entity.id
_entity.type
_entity.pdbx_description
1 polymer ?
#
loop_
_entity_poly.entity_id
_entity_poly.type
_entity_poly.pdbx_seq_one_letter_code
_entity_poly.pdbx_strand_id
1 'polypeptide(L)'
;MIDSSKTFDEKEFLQHKAFVEVMAKSFGNNTRSAVVTYGEKPSIKSNFDDSLNITYFLSVVQSIVKDDVNDNRLDTAINMATTDLFPKARPSAAKLAVVVTDGSQTSGPNALELQQAFDASAKAGVRTVALGIGEALNVEEWRSLVPRKEDFLQIENSQDMTLKIRDIAKQVCAAAEPIEEPTCGYAMDIIFLVDSSDGIGIENYDKQKSLVISIARSFGISHNTSRAAVVRYSDSASAYFQFEDSSSTDKFERAIHRMSLQKGPPRLDKAFDVALAEVLPQARRGIPKIAFVVTNGKQNSGEDMKALDAASELLRRAGVKVIALGVGTEVDLEELKIIVEDEEEHIVTAESYSELILNKENISEKICEQAGYYYGAFTKCPRVSLSSLLD
;
A
#
# COMPACT_ATOMS: atom_id res chain seq x y z
N MET A 1 -6.08 -12.10 -19.32
CA MET A 1 -6.91 -11.77 -20.49
C MET A 1 -5.97 -11.35 -21.60
N ILE A 2 -6.09 -11.99 -22.75
CA ILE A 2 -5.17 -11.81 -23.90
C ILE A 2 -5.93 -11.08 -25.01
N ASP A 3 -5.41 -9.95 -25.48
CA ASP A 3 -5.90 -9.34 -26.71
C ASP A 3 -5.52 -10.24 -27.90
N SER A 4 -6.53 -10.76 -28.60
CA SER A 4 -6.38 -11.60 -29.78
C SER A 4 -6.66 -10.84 -31.09
N SER A 5 -6.93 -9.53 -31.03
CA SER A 5 -7.21 -8.73 -32.22
C SER A 5 -5.95 -8.42 -33.06
N LYS A 6 -6.15 -7.75 -34.19
CA LYS A 6 -5.10 -7.31 -35.11
C LYS A 6 -4.28 -6.10 -34.61
N THR A 7 -4.61 -5.53 -33.45
CA THR A 7 -3.88 -4.39 -32.87
C THR A 7 -2.43 -4.74 -32.54
N PHE A 8 -2.20 -5.97 -32.08
CA PHE A 8 -0.88 -6.56 -31.93
C PHE A 8 -0.51 -7.34 -33.19
N ASP A 9 0.78 -7.46 -33.53
CA ASP A 9 1.23 -8.33 -34.61
C ASP A 9 1.27 -9.83 -34.18
N GLU A 10 1.62 -10.74 -35.08
CA GLU A 10 1.69 -12.18 -34.76
C GLU A 10 2.78 -12.50 -33.71
N LYS A 11 3.90 -11.77 -33.75
CA LYS A 11 5.03 -11.97 -32.85
C LYS A 11 4.68 -11.48 -31.45
N GLU A 12 4.03 -10.32 -31.33
CA GLU A 12 3.54 -9.77 -30.07
C GLU A 12 2.49 -10.68 -29.44
N PHE A 13 1.56 -11.20 -30.24
CA PHE A 13 0.57 -12.16 -29.77
C PHE A 13 1.21 -13.44 -29.20
N LEU A 14 2.24 -13.98 -29.85
CA LEU A 14 3.02 -15.11 -29.32
C LEU A 14 3.72 -14.77 -28.00
N GLN A 15 4.21 -13.54 -27.85
CA GLN A 15 4.79 -13.07 -26.59
C GLN A 15 3.76 -12.96 -25.47
N HIS A 16 2.52 -12.57 -25.78
CA HIS A 16 1.42 -12.54 -24.80
C HIS A 16 1.08 -13.94 -24.30
N LYS A 17 1.05 -14.94 -25.20
CA LYS A 17 0.88 -16.34 -24.83
C LYS A 17 2.02 -16.82 -23.93
N ALA A 18 3.27 -16.56 -24.31
CA ALA A 18 4.43 -16.90 -23.51
C ALA A 18 4.41 -16.25 -22.12
N PHE A 19 3.99 -14.98 -22.03
CA PHE A 19 3.78 -14.29 -20.76
C PHE A 19 2.79 -15.03 -19.86
N VAL A 20 1.62 -15.41 -20.39
CA VAL A 20 0.61 -16.16 -19.63
C VAL A 20 1.16 -17.51 -19.16
N GLU A 21 1.92 -18.21 -19.99
CA GLU A 21 2.57 -19.46 -19.59
C GLU A 21 3.55 -19.27 -18.42
N VAL A 22 4.39 -18.23 -18.48
CA VAL A 22 5.38 -17.96 -17.43
C VAL A 22 4.69 -17.51 -16.15
N MET A 23 3.68 -16.65 -16.22
CA MET A 23 2.89 -16.23 -15.05
C MET A 23 2.22 -17.43 -14.39
N ALA A 24 1.56 -18.31 -15.16
CA ALA A 24 0.91 -19.50 -14.64
C ALA A 24 1.89 -20.45 -13.94
N LYS A 25 3.13 -20.57 -14.43
CA LYS A 25 4.21 -21.34 -13.78
C LYS A 25 4.81 -20.63 -12.56
N SER A 26 4.75 -19.31 -12.52
CA SER A 26 5.37 -18.50 -11.45
C SER A 26 4.56 -18.53 -10.16
N PHE A 27 3.25 -18.78 -10.24
CA PHE A 27 2.41 -18.93 -9.06
C PHE A 27 2.33 -20.40 -8.63
N GLY A 28 2.52 -20.66 -7.34
CA GLY A 28 2.51 -22.01 -6.79
C GLY A 28 1.13 -22.68 -6.79
N ASN A 29 1.09 -23.94 -6.34
CA ASN A 29 -0.08 -24.83 -6.34
C ASN A 29 -1.33 -24.30 -5.59
N ASN A 30 -1.18 -23.22 -4.82
CA ASN A 30 -2.29 -22.56 -4.15
C ASN A 30 -3.06 -21.57 -5.03
N THR A 31 -2.74 -21.48 -6.32
CA THR A 31 -3.38 -20.57 -7.29
C THR A 31 -4.15 -21.37 -8.34
N ARG A 32 -5.24 -20.80 -8.86
CA ARG A 32 -5.97 -21.33 -10.01
C ARG A 32 -6.04 -20.26 -11.08
N SER A 33 -5.83 -20.66 -12.33
CA SER A 33 -5.68 -19.77 -13.47
C SER A 33 -6.69 -20.12 -14.56
N ALA A 34 -7.15 -19.11 -15.25
CA ALA A 34 -8.09 -19.21 -16.36
C ALA A 34 -7.64 -18.26 -17.47
N VAL A 35 -8.08 -18.50 -18.69
CA VAL A 35 -7.68 -17.69 -19.85
C VAL A 35 -8.92 -17.27 -20.62
N VAL A 36 -9.02 -15.97 -20.82
CA VAL A 36 -10.01 -15.31 -21.68
C VAL A 36 -9.23 -14.57 -22.76
N THR A 37 -9.62 -14.76 -24.02
CA THR A 37 -9.17 -13.92 -25.13
C THR A 37 -10.24 -12.90 -25.49
N TYR A 38 -9.85 -11.78 -26.08
CA TYR A 38 -10.79 -10.79 -26.55
C TYR A 38 -10.34 -10.15 -27.87
N GLY A 39 -11.32 -9.98 -28.76
CA GLY A 39 -11.27 -9.26 -30.02
C GLY A 39 -12.66 -8.63 -30.23
N GLU A 40 -13.31 -8.88 -31.36
CA GLU A 40 -14.73 -8.49 -31.56
C GLU A 40 -15.64 -9.09 -30.47
N LYS A 41 -15.37 -10.35 -30.08
CA LYS A 41 -16.10 -11.06 -29.02
C LYS A 41 -15.13 -11.79 -28.10
N PRO A 42 -15.36 -11.78 -26.78
CA PRO A 42 -14.53 -12.49 -25.84
C PRO A 42 -14.81 -13.99 -25.85
N SER A 43 -13.81 -14.78 -25.47
CA SER A 43 -13.90 -16.24 -25.42
C SER A 43 -13.14 -16.78 -24.22
N ILE A 44 -13.81 -17.54 -23.37
CA ILE A 44 -13.17 -18.34 -22.32
C ILE A 44 -12.48 -19.52 -23.00
N LYS A 45 -11.14 -19.52 -22.99
CA LYS A 45 -10.33 -20.63 -23.51
C LYS A 45 -10.09 -21.69 -22.45
N SER A 46 -10.03 -21.31 -21.18
CA SER A 46 -9.80 -22.20 -20.05
C SER A 46 -10.46 -21.69 -18.77
N ASN A 47 -11.01 -22.61 -17.97
CA ASN A 47 -11.57 -22.34 -16.64
C ASN A 47 -10.52 -22.54 -15.53
N PHE A 48 -10.81 -22.06 -14.32
CA PHE A 48 -9.90 -22.15 -13.17
C PHE A 48 -9.43 -23.57 -12.80
N ASP A 49 -10.27 -24.58 -13.02
CA ASP A 49 -9.93 -25.96 -12.65
C ASP A 49 -9.01 -26.64 -13.69
N ASP A 50 -8.94 -26.13 -14.91
CA ASP A 50 -8.04 -26.66 -15.94
C ASP A 50 -6.58 -26.47 -15.53
N SER A 51 -6.27 -25.40 -14.77
CA SER A 51 -4.92 -25.13 -14.28
C SER A 51 -4.46 -26.07 -13.17
N LEU A 52 -5.35 -26.91 -12.62
CA LEU A 52 -4.93 -27.99 -11.70
C LEU A 52 -4.02 -28.99 -12.41
N ASN A 53 -4.18 -29.16 -13.73
CA ASN A 53 -3.22 -29.82 -14.59
C ASN A 53 -2.49 -28.76 -15.42
N ILE A 54 -1.36 -28.28 -14.90
CA ILE A 54 -0.60 -27.22 -15.56
C ILE A 54 -0.19 -27.59 -16.99
N THR A 55 0.10 -28.86 -17.28
CA THR A 55 0.44 -29.31 -18.64
C THR A 55 -0.73 -29.14 -19.60
N TYR A 56 -1.95 -29.47 -19.17
CA TYR A 56 -3.17 -29.27 -19.96
C TYR A 56 -3.46 -27.78 -20.14
N PHE A 57 -3.38 -26.99 -19.07
CA PHE A 57 -3.57 -25.54 -19.16
C PHE A 57 -2.61 -24.89 -20.16
N LEU A 58 -1.32 -25.25 -20.11
CA LEU A 58 -0.32 -24.75 -21.04
C LEU A 58 -0.60 -25.17 -22.48
N SER A 59 -1.07 -26.41 -22.72
CA SER A 59 -1.43 -26.83 -24.08
C SER A 59 -2.65 -26.06 -24.62
N VAL A 60 -3.62 -25.75 -23.76
CA VAL A 60 -4.74 -24.87 -24.12
C VAL A 60 -4.23 -23.49 -24.50
N VAL A 61 -3.36 -22.88 -23.69
CA VAL A 61 -2.75 -21.57 -24.00
C VAL A 61 -2.02 -21.61 -25.34
N GLN A 62 -1.21 -22.64 -25.59
CA GLN A 62 -0.48 -22.80 -26.85
C GLN A 62 -1.39 -22.97 -28.06
N SER A 63 -2.57 -23.58 -27.89
CA SER A 63 -3.54 -23.78 -28.97
C SER A 63 -4.34 -22.52 -29.33
N ILE A 64 -4.26 -21.45 -28.52
CA ILE A 64 -4.99 -20.20 -28.79
C ILE A 64 -4.47 -19.59 -30.11
N VAL A 65 -5.40 -19.33 -31.01
CA VAL A 65 -5.17 -18.66 -32.29
C VAL A 65 -5.59 -17.20 -32.18
N LYS A 66 -4.88 -16.33 -32.90
CA LYS A 66 -5.20 -14.92 -33.03
C LYS A 66 -6.45 -14.73 -33.89
N ASP A 67 -7.28 -13.76 -33.55
CA ASP A 67 -8.47 -13.42 -34.31
C ASP A 67 -8.09 -12.55 -35.52
N ASP A 68 -8.78 -12.75 -36.65
CA ASP A 68 -8.57 -11.98 -37.87
C ASP A 68 -9.41 -10.68 -37.90
N VAL A 69 -9.59 -10.03 -36.75
CA VAL A 69 -10.47 -8.85 -36.56
C VAL A 69 -9.72 -7.66 -35.98
N ASN A 70 -10.13 -6.44 -36.36
CA ASN A 70 -9.57 -5.20 -35.80
C ASN A 70 -10.26 -4.78 -34.51
N ASP A 71 -11.44 -5.34 -34.22
CA ASP A 71 -12.20 -4.98 -33.04
C ASP A 71 -11.56 -5.58 -31.78
N ASN A 72 -11.54 -4.79 -30.71
CA ASN A 72 -11.13 -5.20 -29.38
C ASN A 72 -12.14 -4.71 -28.32
N ARG A 73 -12.92 -5.64 -27.79
CA ARG A 73 -14.01 -5.39 -26.84
C ARG A 73 -13.63 -5.81 -25.43
N LEU A 74 -12.65 -5.11 -24.85
CA LEU A 74 -12.17 -5.40 -23.48
C LEU A 74 -13.28 -5.27 -22.44
N ASP A 75 -14.18 -4.30 -22.60
CA ASP A 75 -15.38 -4.11 -21.77
C ASP A 75 -16.19 -5.41 -21.63
N THR A 76 -16.48 -6.06 -22.76
CA THR A 76 -17.24 -7.31 -22.78
C THR A 76 -16.46 -8.48 -22.20
N ALA A 77 -15.14 -8.49 -22.38
CA ALA A 77 -14.27 -9.52 -21.85
C ALA A 77 -14.20 -9.45 -20.31
N ILE A 78 -14.12 -8.24 -19.75
CA ILE A 78 -14.15 -8.01 -18.30
C ILE A 78 -15.51 -8.41 -17.75
N ASN A 79 -16.60 -8.02 -18.43
CA ASN A 79 -17.93 -8.42 -18.04
C ASN A 79 -18.10 -9.95 -18.05
N MET A 80 -17.70 -10.64 -19.13
CA MET A 80 -17.73 -12.11 -19.22
C MET A 80 -16.92 -12.78 -18.12
N ALA A 81 -15.70 -12.30 -17.85
CA ALA A 81 -14.90 -12.83 -16.75
C ALA A 81 -15.62 -12.64 -15.40
N THR A 82 -16.20 -11.46 -15.17
CA THR A 82 -16.92 -11.10 -13.94
C THR A 82 -18.16 -11.95 -13.73
N THR A 83 -18.95 -12.22 -14.77
CA THR A 83 -20.25 -12.91 -14.67
C THR A 83 -20.16 -14.42 -14.84
N ASP A 84 -19.21 -14.92 -15.63
CA ASP A 84 -19.22 -16.32 -16.08
C ASP A 84 -18.05 -17.14 -15.51
N LEU A 85 -16.96 -16.45 -15.13
CA LEU A 85 -15.71 -17.08 -14.69
C LEU A 85 -15.50 -16.93 -13.17
N PHE A 86 -15.43 -15.70 -12.66
CA PHE A 86 -15.15 -15.42 -11.24
C PHE A 86 -16.19 -15.95 -10.23
N PRO A 87 -17.48 -16.16 -10.57
CA PRO A 87 -18.41 -16.84 -9.67
C PRO A 87 -18.06 -18.31 -9.40
N LYS A 88 -17.25 -18.93 -10.28
CA LYS A 88 -16.73 -20.29 -10.11
C LYS A 88 -15.39 -20.33 -9.35
N ALA A 89 -14.83 -19.17 -8.99
CA ALA A 89 -13.60 -19.10 -8.22
C ALA A 89 -13.81 -19.56 -6.77
N ARG A 90 -12.71 -19.96 -6.10
CA ARG A 90 -12.77 -20.34 -4.68
C ARG A 90 -13.17 -19.12 -3.83
N PRO A 91 -14.13 -19.26 -2.89
CA PRO A 91 -14.62 -18.12 -2.10
C PRO A 91 -13.55 -17.40 -1.26
N SER A 92 -12.60 -18.15 -0.69
CA SER A 92 -11.52 -17.61 0.17
C SER A 92 -10.27 -17.17 -0.58
N ALA A 93 -10.24 -17.29 -1.91
CA ALA A 93 -9.10 -16.86 -2.71
C ALA A 93 -9.28 -15.41 -3.17
N ALA A 94 -8.19 -14.64 -3.17
CA ALA A 94 -8.15 -13.37 -3.87
C ALA A 94 -8.48 -13.60 -5.36
N LYS A 95 -9.36 -12.76 -5.92
CA LYS A 95 -9.80 -12.83 -7.32
C LYS A 95 -9.06 -11.78 -8.11
N LEU A 96 -8.19 -12.19 -9.03
CA LEU A 96 -7.34 -11.30 -9.82
C LEU A 96 -7.61 -11.47 -11.32
N ALA A 97 -7.80 -10.35 -12.01
CA ALA A 97 -7.86 -10.28 -13.47
C ALA A 97 -6.59 -9.57 -13.99
N VAL A 98 -5.69 -10.30 -14.64
CA VAL A 98 -4.54 -9.70 -15.32
C VAL A 98 -4.92 -9.41 -16.77
N VAL A 99 -4.89 -8.15 -17.19
CA VAL A 99 -5.28 -7.69 -18.53
C VAL A 99 -4.05 -7.26 -19.30
N VAL A 100 -3.86 -7.75 -20.53
CA VAL A 100 -2.85 -7.23 -21.46
C VAL A 100 -3.59 -6.48 -22.57
N THR A 101 -3.22 -5.23 -22.83
CA THR A 101 -3.91 -4.33 -23.76
C THR A 101 -2.94 -3.32 -24.39
N ASP A 102 -3.22 -2.86 -25.61
CA ASP A 102 -2.56 -1.71 -26.25
C ASP A 102 -3.20 -0.37 -25.86
N GLY A 103 -4.27 -0.42 -25.06
CA GLY A 103 -5.03 0.73 -24.61
C GLY A 103 -6.21 1.11 -25.47
N SER A 104 -6.39 0.48 -26.63
CA SER A 104 -7.52 0.77 -27.49
C SER A 104 -8.71 -0.11 -27.12
N GLN A 105 -9.92 0.45 -27.28
CA GLN A 105 -11.13 -0.34 -27.29
C GLN A 105 -12.03 0.13 -28.43
N THR A 106 -12.72 -0.82 -29.06
CA THR A 106 -13.74 -0.52 -30.06
C THR A 106 -15.11 -0.32 -29.42
N SER A 107 -15.90 0.61 -29.95
CA SER A 107 -17.31 0.75 -29.57
C SER A 107 -18.16 -0.26 -30.33
N GLY A 108 -19.21 -0.79 -29.70
CA GLY A 108 -20.14 -1.71 -30.34
C GLY A 108 -21.47 -1.85 -29.57
N PRO A 109 -22.37 -2.75 -30.00
CA PRO A 109 -23.63 -2.99 -29.30
C PRO A 109 -23.37 -3.37 -27.84
N ASN A 110 -24.14 -2.78 -26.93
CA ASN A 110 -23.98 -2.94 -25.47
C ASN A 110 -22.57 -2.59 -24.96
N ALA A 111 -21.85 -1.69 -25.63
CA ALA A 111 -20.59 -1.19 -25.10
C ALA A 111 -20.82 -0.53 -23.75
N LEU A 112 -20.15 -1.08 -22.74
CA LEU A 112 -19.97 -0.37 -21.48
C LEU A 112 -18.84 0.62 -21.70
N GLU A 113 -18.93 1.78 -21.05
CA GLU A 113 -17.70 2.54 -20.82
C GLU A 113 -16.72 1.65 -20.05
N LEU A 114 -15.43 1.70 -20.39
CA LEU A 114 -14.41 0.90 -19.69
C LEU A 114 -14.53 1.06 -18.18
N GLN A 115 -14.74 2.31 -17.71
CA GLN A 115 -14.95 2.60 -16.30
C GLN A 115 -16.08 1.76 -15.69
N GLN A 116 -17.22 1.64 -16.36
CA GLN A 116 -18.37 0.88 -15.86
C GLN A 116 -18.05 -0.63 -15.77
N ALA A 117 -17.35 -1.19 -16.74
CA ALA A 117 -16.94 -2.59 -16.72
C ALA A 117 -15.94 -2.88 -15.59
N PHE A 118 -14.95 -2.00 -15.40
CA PHE A 118 -13.98 -2.09 -14.31
C PHE A 118 -14.65 -1.92 -12.93
N ASP A 119 -15.54 -0.95 -12.78
CA ASP A 119 -16.28 -0.72 -11.53
C ASP A 119 -17.17 -1.92 -11.16
N ALA A 120 -17.85 -2.53 -12.14
CA ALA A 120 -18.66 -3.71 -11.92
C ALA A 120 -17.81 -4.92 -11.49
N SER A 121 -16.67 -5.13 -12.15
CA SER A 121 -15.68 -6.16 -11.79
C SER A 121 -15.16 -5.94 -10.36
N ALA A 122 -14.79 -4.71 -10.01
CA ALA A 122 -14.33 -4.33 -8.67
C ALA A 122 -15.40 -4.59 -7.61
N LYS A 123 -16.67 -4.20 -7.86
CA LYS A 123 -17.80 -4.48 -6.97
C LYS A 123 -18.07 -5.98 -6.78
N ALA A 124 -17.74 -6.81 -7.76
CA ALA A 124 -17.79 -8.27 -7.63
C ALA A 124 -16.60 -8.88 -6.84
N GLY A 125 -15.73 -8.02 -6.29
CA GLY A 125 -14.54 -8.41 -5.54
C GLY A 125 -13.40 -8.89 -6.43
N VAL A 126 -13.40 -8.54 -7.73
CA VAL A 126 -12.34 -8.88 -8.67
C VAL A 126 -11.38 -7.70 -8.77
N ARG A 127 -10.10 -7.97 -8.50
CA ARG A 127 -9.02 -7.00 -8.58
C ARG A 127 -8.35 -7.05 -9.95
N THR A 128 -8.36 -5.94 -10.68
CA THR A 128 -7.76 -5.88 -12.02
C THR A 128 -6.34 -5.32 -11.97
N VAL A 129 -5.39 -6.06 -12.55
CA VAL A 129 -4.02 -5.60 -12.86
C VAL A 129 -3.91 -5.45 -14.36
N ALA A 130 -3.72 -4.23 -14.85
CA ALA A 130 -3.68 -3.91 -16.27
C ALA A 130 -2.23 -3.67 -16.73
N LEU A 131 -1.82 -4.37 -17.79
CA LEU A 131 -0.55 -4.26 -18.48
C LEU A 131 -0.81 -3.57 -19.82
N GLY A 132 -0.59 -2.26 -19.85
CA GLY A 132 -0.70 -1.47 -21.06
C GLY A 132 0.61 -1.52 -21.83
N ILE A 133 0.57 -1.90 -23.11
CA ILE A 133 1.73 -1.96 -24.00
C ILE A 133 1.70 -0.78 -24.97
N GLY A 134 2.80 -0.03 -25.04
CA GLY A 134 3.01 1.05 -26.00
C GLY A 134 3.10 2.45 -25.38
N GLU A 135 3.74 3.36 -26.10
CA GLU A 135 3.97 4.74 -25.64
C GLU A 135 2.75 5.65 -25.79
N ALA A 136 1.82 5.31 -26.68
CA ALA A 136 0.63 6.12 -26.97
C ALA A 136 -0.49 6.03 -25.91
N LEU A 137 -0.27 5.24 -24.86
CA LEU A 137 -1.23 5.02 -23.78
C LEU A 137 -1.48 6.29 -22.96
N ASN A 138 -2.75 6.61 -22.74
CA ASN A 138 -3.13 7.60 -21.74
C ASN A 138 -3.01 7.00 -20.34
N VAL A 139 -1.83 7.14 -19.73
CA VAL A 139 -1.50 6.54 -18.43
C VAL A 139 -2.47 6.96 -17.32
N GLU A 140 -2.89 8.23 -17.29
CA GLU A 140 -3.77 8.72 -16.21
C GLU A 140 -5.20 8.20 -16.34
N GLU A 141 -5.69 8.04 -17.57
CA GLU A 141 -6.98 7.39 -17.83
C GLU A 141 -6.95 5.94 -17.35
N TRP A 142 -5.94 5.16 -17.73
CA TRP A 142 -5.82 3.77 -17.31
C TRP A 142 -5.63 3.60 -15.80
N ARG A 143 -4.86 4.50 -15.16
CA ARG A 143 -4.73 4.55 -13.70
C ARG A 143 -6.04 4.85 -12.98
N SER A 144 -6.99 5.54 -13.63
CA SER A 144 -8.31 5.82 -13.06
C SER A 144 -9.28 4.64 -13.17
N LEU A 145 -9.07 3.74 -14.13
CA LEU A 145 -9.87 2.52 -14.32
C LEU A 145 -9.57 1.45 -13.26
N VAL A 146 -8.31 1.29 -12.88
CA VAL A 146 -7.89 0.29 -11.89
C VAL A 146 -8.11 0.80 -10.46
N PRO A 147 -8.58 -0.06 -9.53
CA PRO A 147 -8.91 0.41 -8.19
C PRO A 147 -7.70 0.81 -7.30
N ARG A 148 -6.45 0.57 -7.71
CA ARG A 148 -5.25 1.28 -7.20
C ARG A 148 -4.41 1.65 -8.40
N LYS A 149 -3.90 2.88 -8.45
CA LYS A 149 -3.20 3.41 -9.63
C LYS A 149 -1.96 2.58 -10.01
N GLU A 150 -1.29 1.97 -9.04
CA GLU A 150 -0.14 1.12 -9.30
C GLU A 150 -0.51 -0.13 -10.09
N ASP A 151 -1.71 -0.70 -9.93
CA ASP A 151 -2.14 -1.91 -10.64
C ASP A 151 -2.23 -1.72 -12.16
N PHE A 152 -2.00 -0.51 -12.66
CA PHE A 152 -1.67 -0.25 -14.04
C PHE A 152 -0.15 -0.14 -14.25
N LEU A 153 0.39 -1.03 -15.08
CA LEU A 153 1.76 -1.02 -15.54
C LEU A 153 1.84 -0.68 -17.03
N GLN A 154 2.59 0.36 -17.35
CA GLN A 154 2.96 0.63 -18.72
C GLN A 154 4.24 -0.13 -19.08
N ILE A 155 4.21 -0.82 -20.22
CA ILE A 155 5.30 -1.57 -20.81
C ILE A 155 5.58 -0.96 -22.18
N GLU A 156 6.85 -0.72 -22.52
CA GLU A 156 7.20 -0.07 -23.79
C GLU A 156 6.81 -0.94 -25.00
N ASN A 157 7.07 -2.24 -24.90
CA ASN A 157 6.80 -3.20 -25.97
C ASN A 157 6.69 -4.64 -25.40
N SER A 158 6.26 -5.59 -26.22
CA SER A 158 6.04 -6.98 -25.78
C SER A 158 7.33 -7.76 -25.42
N GLN A 159 8.53 -7.29 -25.81
CA GLN A 159 9.80 -7.87 -25.33
C GLN A 159 10.07 -7.51 -23.87
N ASP A 160 9.82 -6.25 -23.52
CA ASP A 160 9.97 -5.70 -22.17
C ASP A 160 9.11 -6.46 -21.14
N MET A 161 7.94 -6.93 -21.54
CA MET A 161 7.07 -7.76 -20.72
C MET A 161 7.77 -9.06 -20.26
N THR A 162 8.60 -9.65 -21.12
CA THR A 162 9.38 -10.85 -20.78
C THR A 162 10.52 -10.52 -19.81
N LEU A 163 11.18 -9.37 -20.00
CA LEU A 163 12.26 -8.92 -19.13
C LEU A 163 11.76 -8.55 -17.72
N LYS A 164 10.59 -7.91 -17.64
CA LYS A 164 9.97 -7.43 -16.40
C LYS A 164 9.05 -8.46 -15.73
N ILE A 165 9.02 -9.70 -16.23
CA ILE A 165 8.09 -10.75 -15.77
C ILE A 165 8.12 -10.98 -14.25
N ARG A 166 9.29 -10.90 -13.62
CA ARG A 166 9.44 -11.06 -12.17
C ARG A 166 8.79 -9.92 -11.39
N ASP A 167 8.94 -8.69 -11.88
CA ASP A 167 8.37 -7.51 -11.24
C ASP A 167 6.86 -7.47 -11.45
N ILE A 168 6.38 -7.84 -12.64
CA ILE A 168 4.96 -8.02 -12.93
C ILE A 168 4.36 -9.11 -12.00
N ALA A 169 5.03 -10.25 -11.83
CA ALA A 169 4.57 -11.32 -10.94
C ALA A 169 4.50 -10.87 -9.47
N LYS A 170 5.50 -10.14 -8.98
CA LYS A 170 5.49 -9.54 -7.63
C LYS A 170 4.31 -8.60 -7.45
N GLN A 171 4.03 -7.78 -8.45
CA GLN A 171 2.93 -6.85 -8.38
C GLN A 171 1.56 -7.53 -8.43
N VAL A 172 1.37 -8.53 -9.28
CA VAL A 172 0.16 -9.34 -9.28
C VAL A 172 -0.03 -10.04 -7.92
N CYS A 173 1.06 -10.47 -7.28
CA CYS A 173 1.03 -11.00 -5.92
C CYS A 173 0.60 -9.94 -4.89
N ALA A 174 1.15 -8.72 -4.95
CA ALA A 174 0.77 -7.62 -4.06
C ALA A 174 -0.69 -7.18 -4.25
N ALA A 175 -1.20 -7.24 -5.48
CA ALA A 175 -2.61 -6.97 -5.77
C ALA A 175 -3.55 -8.02 -5.15
N ALA A 176 -3.06 -9.22 -4.82
CA ALA A 176 -3.82 -10.24 -4.10
C ALA A 176 -4.10 -9.86 -2.64
N GLU A 177 -3.31 -8.94 -2.08
CA GLU A 177 -3.56 -8.42 -0.74
C GLU A 177 -4.89 -7.64 -0.73
N PRO A 178 -5.74 -7.82 0.31
CA PRO A 178 -6.94 -7.02 0.48
C PRO A 178 -6.62 -5.53 0.40
N ILE A 179 -7.50 -4.74 -0.22
CA ILE A 179 -7.47 -3.29 -0.02
C ILE A 179 -7.93 -3.09 1.42
N GLU A 180 -7.00 -2.82 2.34
CA GLU A 180 -7.36 -2.42 3.70
C GLU A 180 -8.04 -1.04 3.58
N GLU A 181 -9.38 -1.00 3.70
CA GLU A 181 -10.06 0.28 3.90
C GLU A 181 -9.53 0.89 5.20
N PRO A 182 -9.29 2.21 5.25
CA PRO A 182 -8.83 2.86 6.47
C PRO A 182 -9.80 2.56 7.62
N THR A 183 -9.30 1.93 8.67
CA THR A 183 -10.08 1.60 9.86
C THR A 183 -10.20 2.80 10.80
N CYS A 184 -9.26 3.75 10.71
CA CYS A 184 -9.32 4.98 11.47
C CYS A 184 -10.13 6.07 10.75
N GLY A 185 -11.25 6.47 11.34
CA GLY A 185 -12.14 7.51 10.80
C GLY A 185 -11.67 8.96 11.02
N TYR A 186 -10.51 9.18 11.66
CA TYR A 186 -10.00 10.51 12.00
C TYR A 186 -8.78 10.87 11.17
N ALA A 187 -8.79 12.07 10.58
CA ALA A 187 -7.60 12.61 9.89
C ALA A 187 -6.54 13.04 10.92
N MET A 188 -5.28 12.69 10.68
CA MET A 188 -4.14 13.10 11.52
C MET A 188 -2.88 13.38 10.70
N ASP A 189 -1.91 14.06 11.30
CA ASP A 189 -0.54 14.16 10.80
C ASP A 189 0.38 13.34 11.70
N ILE A 190 0.86 12.20 11.21
CA ILE A 190 1.70 11.25 11.96
C ILE A 190 3.16 11.27 11.49
N ILE A 191 4.09 11.42 12.43
CA ILE A 191 5.53 11.32 12.21
C ILE A 191 6.02 9.99 12.76
N PHE A 192 6.48 9.09 11.91
CA PHE A 192 7.15 7.87 12.34
C PHE A 192 8.63 8.16 12.59
N LEU A 193 9.09 7.98 13.83
CA LEU A 193 10.52 8.03 14.17
C LEU A 193 11.03 6.59 14.20
N VAL A 194 11.76 6.22 13.15
CA VAL A 194 12.08 4.83 12.83
C VAL A 194 13.57 4.58 13.11
N ASP A 195 13.84 3.79 14.15
CA ASP A 195 15.19 3.38 14.50
C ASP A 195 15.81 2.57 13.36
N SER A 196 17.03 2.91 12.97
CA SER A 196 17.78 2.35 11.86
C SER A 196 19.20 1.99 12.30
N SER A 197 19.37 1.77 13.61
CA SER A 197 20.64 1.46 14.25
C SER A 197 21.13 0.03 13.97
N ASP A 198 22.40 -0.22 14.31
CA ASP A 198 23.03 -1.54 14.10
C ASP A 198 22.35 -2.67 14.89
N GLY A 199 21.79 -2.36 16.06
CA GLY A 199 21.17 -3.36 16.96
C GLY A 199 19.90 -4.01 16.41
N ILE A 200 19.32 -3.46 15.34
CA ILE A 200 18.10 -3.99 14.73
C ILE A 200 18.42 -5.18 13.82
N GLY A 201 19.42 -5.01 12.94
CA GLY A 201 19.69 -5.94 11.84
C GLY A 201 18.68 -5.83 10.68
N ILE A 202 19.08 -6.29 9.49
CA ILE A 202 18.31 -6.07 8.25
C ILE A 202 16.92 -6.74 8.30
N GLU A 203 16.83 -7.97 8.80
CA GLU A 203 15.58 -8.74 8.84
C GLU A 203 14.52 -8.06 9.74
N ASN A 204 14.92 -7.64 10.94
CA ASN A 204 14.01 -6.95 11.86
C ASN A 204 13.66 -5.55 11.35
N TYR A 205 14.57 -4.88 10.65
CA TYR A 205 14.29 -3.60 10.04
C TYR A 205 13.22 -3.71 8.94
N ASP A 206 13.23 -4.80 8.16
CA ASP A 206 12.16 -5.07 7.20
C ASP A 206 10.79 -5.33 7.88
N LYS A 207 10.78 -5.99 9.04
CA LYS A 207 9.57 -6.16 9.87
C LYS A 207 9.08 -4.83 10.44
N GLN A 208 9.99 -3.97 10.89
CA GLN A 208 9.68 -2.62 11.37
C GLN A 208 9.07 -1.74 10.28
N LYS A 209 9.64 -1.77 9.07
CA LYS A 209 9.06 -1.11 7.89
C LYS A 209 7.66 -1.63 7.59
N SER A 210 7.45 -2.94 7.68
CA SER A 210 6.15 -3.57 7.45
C SER A 210 5.11 -3.12 8.47
N LEU A 211 5.48 -2.92 9.74
CA LEU A 211 4.62 -2.32 10.76
C LEU A 211 4.24 -0.89 10.39
N VAL A 212 5.22 -0.04 10.07
CA VAL A 212 4.99 1.38 9.69
C VAL A 212 4.04 1.48 8.50
N ILE A 213 4.23 0.62 7.49
CA ILE A 213 3.34 0.52 6.33
C ILE A 213 1.92 0.10 6.75
N SER A 214 1.80 -0.89 7.62
CA SER A 214 0.49 -1.40 8.09
C SER A 214 -0.29 -0.34 8.88
N ILE A 215 0.39 0.41 9.75
CA ILE A 215 -0.22 1.52 10.49
C ILE A 215 -0.68 2.61 9.52
N ALA A 216 0.17 2.98 8.55
CA ALA A 216 -0.18 3.98 7.54
C ALA A 216 -1.38 3.54 6.67
N ARG A 217 -1.47 2.25 6.32
CA ARG A 217 -2.63 1.67 5.62
C ARG A 217 -3.92 1.85 6.43
N SER A 218 -3.88 1.55 7.73
CA SER A 218 -5.02 1.69 8.65
C SER A 218 -5.58 3.13 8.73
N PHE A 219 -4.77 4.14 8.44
CA PHE A 219 -5.18 5.56 8.49
C PHE A 219 -5.53 6.16 7.13
N GLY A 220 -5.25 5.45 6.03
CA GLY A 220 -5.45 5.94 4.67
C GLY A 220 -4.68 7.23 4.40
N ILE A 221 -3.43 7.14 3.95
CA ILE A 221 -2.60 8.31 3.73
C ILE A 221 -3.00 9.03 2.43
N SER A 222 -3.32 10.32 2.53
CA SER A 222 -3.53 11.22 1.39
C SER A 222 -3.44 12.69 1.82
N HIS A 223 -3.43 13.62 0.86
CA HIS A 223 -3.45 15.05 1.17
C HIS A 223 -4.67 15.51 1.99
N ASN A 224 -5.80 14.80 1.85
CA ASN A 224 -7.11 15.19 2.41
C ASN A 224 -7.54 14.35 3.62
N THR A 225 -6.91 13.19 3.85
CA THR A 225 -7.19 12.30 5.00
C THR A 225 -6.06 12.43 6.02
N SER A 226 -5.42 11.34 6.44
CA SER A 226 -4.20 11.37 7.25
C SER A 226 -2.96 11.59 6.39
N ARG A 227 -1.93 12.25 6.93
CA ARG A 227 -0.62 12.40 6.28
C ARG A 227 0.44 11.75 7.15
N ALA A 228 1.46 11.20 6.52
CA ALA A 228 2.56 10.54 7.20
C ALA A 228 3.91 11.17 6.83
N ALA A 229 4.80 11.26 7.81
CA ALA A 229 6.20 11.57 7.60
C ALA A 229 7.04 10.48 8.28
N VAL A 230 8.26 10.25 7.78
CA VAL A 230 9.20 9.31 8.37
C VAL A 230 10.52 10.02 8.61
N VAL A 231 10.95 10.03 9.87
CA VAL A 231 12.30 10.38 10.27
C VAL A 231 13.03 9.08 10.55
N ARG A 232 14.02 8.77 9.73
CA ARG A 232 14.91 7.63 9.95
C ARG A 232 16.08 8.10 10.82
N TYR A 233 16.41 7.36 11.87
CA TYR A 233 17.51 7.74 12.76
C TYR A 233 18.42 6.57 13.13
N SER A 234 19.71 6.87 13.32
CA SER A 234 20.70 6.05 14.01
C SER A 234 21.64 7.02 14.74
N ASP A 235 22.91 7.15 14.37
CA ASP A 235 23.88 8.11 14.93
C ASP A 235 23.60 9.56 14.50
N SER A 236 22.84 9.67 13.41
CA SER A 236 22.27 10.88 12.82
C SER A 236 20.81 10.61 12.44
N ALA A 237 20.02 11.67 12.24
CA ALA A 237 18.62 11.58 11.83
C ALA A 237 18.39 12.34 10.52
N SER A 238 17.38 11.93 9.76
CA SER A 238 16.97 12.60 8.52
C SER A 238 15.49 12.39 8.23
N ALA A 239 14.82 13.42 7.68
CA ALA A 239 13.46 13.31 7.17
C ALA A 239 13.48 12.50 5.84
N TYR A 240 13.21 11.21 5.93
CA TYR A 240 13.24 10.28 4.79
C TYR A 240 12.00 10.42 3.90
N PHE A 241 10.84 10.72 4.49
CA PHE A 241 9.59 10.97 3.80
C PHE A 241 8.84 12.11 4.50
N GLN A 242 8.37 13.09 3.75
CA GLN A 242 7.76 14.30 4.33
C GLN A 242 6.23 14.32 4.22
N PHE A 243 5.56 15.20 4.97
CA PHE A 243 4.10 15.31 4.90
C PHE A 243 3.61 15.76 3.52
N GLU A 244 4.38 16.61 2.84
CA GLU A 244 4.09 17.03 1.46
C GLU A 244 4.19 15.88 0.46
N ASP A 245 4.97 14.84 0.77
CA ASP A 245 5.08 13.65 -0.07
C ASP A 245 3.87 12.70 0.06
N SER A 246 3.02 12.86 1.08
CA SER A 246 1.89 11.99 1.42
C SER A 246 0.70 12.08 0.46
N SER A 247 0.91 11.86 -0.83
CA SER A 247 -0.15 11.90 -1.84
C SER A 247 -1.05 10.66 -1.84
N SER A 248 -0.50 9.49 -1.48
CA SER A 248 -1.24 8.23 -1.31
C SER A 248 -0.51 7.26 -0.38
N THR A 249 -1.25 6.33 0.24
CA THR A 249 -0.70 5.20 0.99
C THR A 249 0.34 4.43 0.19
N ASP A 250 0.11 4.21 -1.10
CA ASP A 250 1.01 3.40 -1.92
C ASP A 250 2.32 4.12 -2.23
N LYS A 251 2.28 5.46 -2.40
CA LYS A 251 3.52 6.26 -2.55
C LYS A 251 4.35 6.19 -1.27
N PHE A 252 3.69 6.32 -0.11
CA PHE A 252 4.33 6.16 1.19
C PHE A 252 4.96 4.76 1.30
N GLU A 253 4.18 3.71 1.06
CA GLU A 253 4.63 2.32 1.15
C GLU A 253 5.84 2.04 0.25
N ARG A 254 5.81 2.45 -1.02
CA ARG A 254 6.96 2.26 -1.93
C ARG A 254 8.21 2.99 -1.46
N ALA A 255 8.08 4.16 -0.86
CA ALA A 255 9.21 4.87 -0.29
C ALA A 255 9.77 4.08 0.90
N ILE A 256 8.91 3.63 1.82
CA ILE A 256 9.35 2.90 3.01
C ILE A 256 10.00 1.57 2.63
N HIS A 257 9.46 0.80 1.68
CA HIS A 257 10.11 -0.42 1.18
C HIS A 257 11.56 -0.21 0.74
N ARG A 258 11.86 0.95 0.11
CA ARG A 258 13.19 1.34 -0.37
C ARG A 258 14.09 1.95 0.69
N MET A 259 13.56 2.22 1.89
CA MET A 259 14.33 2.78 2.99
C MET A 259 15.37 1.76 3.45
N SER A 260 16.65 2.11 3.29
CA SER A 260 17.79 1.29 3.69
C SER A 260 18.10 1.46 5.18
N LEU A 261 18.70 0.42 5.78
CA LEU A 261 19.22 0.47 7.14
C LEU A 261 20.43 1.42 7.20
N GLN A 262 20.37 2.44 8.05
CA GLN A 262 21.39 3.49 8.14
C GLN A 262 22.66 3.01 8.86
N LYS A 263 22.50 2.18 9.91
CA LYS A 263 23.58 1.69 10.79
C LYS A 263 24.15 2.79 11.70
N GLY A 264 24.83 2.40 12.77
CA GLY A 264 25.32 3.29 13.83
C GLY A 264 24.49 3.25 15.13
N PRO A 265 24.98 3.86 16.21
CA PRO A 265 24.30 3.92 17.51
C PRO A 265 23.01 4.75 17.51
N PRO A 266 21.93 4.37 18.21
CA PRO A 266 20.65 5.08 18.17
C PRO A 266 20.68 6.45 18.91
N ARG A 267 20.28 7.52 18.22
CA ARG A 267 20.17 8.90 18.74
C ARG A 267 18.75 9.45 18.51
N LEU A 268 17.85 9.14 19.44
CA LEU A 268 16.45 9.54 19.39
C LEU A 268 16.27 11.06 19.56
N ASP A 269 17.15 11.70 20.33
CA ASP A 269 17.22 13.15 20.51
C ASP A 269 17.39 13.89 19.17
N LYS A 270 18.24 13.36 18.29
CA LYS A 270 18.41 13.88 16.92
C LYS A 270 17.17 13.67 16.07
N ALA A 271 16.46 12.56 16.24
CA ALA A 271 15.20 12.30 15.54
C ALA A 271 14.12 13.31 15.94
N PHE A 272 14.04 13.65 17.23
CA PHE A 272 13.14 14.71 17.71
C PHE A 272 13.51 16.09 17.16
N ASP A 273 14.80 16.42 17.09
CA ASP A 273 15.26 17.69 16.52
C ASP A 273 14.90 17.80 15.02
N VAL A 274 15.10 16.73 14.23
CA VAL A 274 14.70 16.69 12.81
C VAL A 274 13.18 16.75 12.66
N ALA A 275 12.42 16.03 13.50
CA ALA A 275 10.97 16.08 13.47
C ALA A 275 10.45 17.50 13.73
N LEU A 276 11.02 18.21 14.70
CA LEU A 276 10.68 19.60 15.03
C LEU A 276 11.07 20.59 13.94
N ALA A 277 12.29 20.47 13.42
CA ALA A 277 12.87 21.48 12.53
C ALA A 277 12.43 21.33 11.08
N GLU A 278 12.29 20.09 10.59
CA GLU A 278 12.10 19.81 9.16
C GLU A 278 10.67 19.35 8.83
N VAL A 279 10.06 18.56 9.70
CA VAL A 279 8.79 17.88 9.41
C VAL A 279 7.58 18.65 9.96
N LEU A 280 7.62 19.02 11.23
CA LEU A 280 6.51 19.67 11.94
C LEU A 280 6.05 20.99 11.32
N PRO A 281 6.91 21.83 10.71
CA PRO A 281 6.46 23.05 10.03
C PRO A 281 5.47 22.79 8.88
N GLN A 282 5.46 21.57 8.32
CA GLN A 282 4.54 21.17 7.25
C GLN A 282 3.20 20.63 7.78
N ALA A 283 3.09 20.41 9.09
CA ALA A 283 1.89 19.86 9.71
C ALA A 283 0.72 20.86 9.64
N ARG A 284 -0.48 20.32 9.42
CA ARG A 284 -1.71 21.07 9.32
C ARG A 284 -2.12 21.66 10.67
N ARG A 285 -2.61 22.89 10.61
CA ARG A 285 -3.28 23.54 11.75
C ARG A 285 -4.66 22.90 11.94
N GLY A 286 -5.07 22.70 13.20
CA GLY A 286 -6.37 22.10 13.52
C GLY A 286 -6.49 20.59 13.26
N ILE A 287 -5.38 19.91 12.94
CA ILE A 287 -5.30 18.45 12.78
C ILE A 287 -4.40 17.90 13.90
N PRO A 288 -4.77 16.77 14.53
CA PRO A 288 -3.95 16.13 15.56
C PRO A 288 -2.58 15.74 14.99
N LYS A 289 -1.54 16.01 15.77
CA LYS A 289 -0.14 15.69 15.45
C LYS A 289 0.34 14.58 16.37
N ILE A 290 0.83 13.48 15.80
CA ILE A 290 1.32 12.33 16.55
C ILE A 290 2.75 12.03 16.11
N ALA A 291 3.66 11.81 17.06
CA ALA A 291 4.96 11.20 16.82
C ALA A 291 4.93 9.76 17.33
N PHE A 292 5.06 8.79 16.43
CA PHE A 292 5.14 7.38 16.76
C PHE A 292 6.60 6.91 16.70
N VAL A 293 7.17 6.61 17.85
CA VAL A 293 8.57 6.18 18.01
C VAL A 293 8.64 4.67 17.97
N VAL A 294 9.53 4.11 17.16
CA VAL A 294 9.84 2.67 17.19
C VAL A 294 11.31 2.50 17.48
N THR A 295 11.64 1.83 18.59
CA THR A 295 13.03 1.59 19.03
C THR A 295 13.18 0.23 19.71
N ASN A 296 14.40 -0.30 19.72
CA ASN A 296 14.73 -1.57 20.39
C ASN A 296 15.84 -1.46 21.42
N GLY A 297 16.19 -0.25 21.83
CA GLY A 297 17.34 -0.04 22.69
C GLY A 297 17.33 1.30 23.39
N LYS A 298 18.37 1.51 24.19
CA LYS A 298 18.67 2.76 24.86
C LYS A 298 19.25 3.78 23.88
N GLN A 299 18.90 5.05 24.02
CA GLN A 299 19.64 6.13 23.36
C GLN A 299 21.13 6.06 23.73
N ASN A 300 21.98 6.18 22.70
CA ASN A 300 23.41 6.16 22.89
C ASN A 300 23.93 7.48 23.49
N SER A 301 24.82 7.38 24.49
CA SER A 301 25.49 8.52 25.11
C SER A 301 26.53 9.15 24.17
N GLY A 302 26.61 10.48 24.13
CA GLY A 302 27.62 11.23 23.38
C GLY A 302 27.78 12.67 23.90
N GLU A 303 28.86 13.36 23.53
CA GLU A 303 29.14 14.73 24.00
C GLU A 303 28.06 15.73 23.58
N ASP A 304 27.43 15.52 22.42
CA ASP A 304 26.34 16.32 21.86
C ASP A 304 24.95 15.77 22.21
N MET A 305 24.84 14.86 23.19
CA MET A 305 23.56 14.25 23.57
C MET A 305 22.65 15.24 24.29
N LYS A 306 21.45 15.43 23.76
CA LYS A 306 20.36 16.11 24.48
C LYS A 306 19.59 15.09 25.31
N ALA A 307 19.25 15.47 26.54
CA ALA A 307 18.42 14.66 27.41
C ALA A 307 17.01 14.48 26.81
N LEU A 308 16.47 13.27 26.89
CA LEU A 308 15.20 12.90 26.25
C LEU A 308 14.01 13.66 26.81
N ASP A 309 14.04 14.05 28.09
CA ASP A 309 13.02 14.88 28.73
C ASP A 309 12.93 16.25 28.04
N ALA A 310 14.07 16.93 27.84
CA ALA A 310 14.16 18.22 27.20
C ALA A 310 13.81 18.15 25.70
N ALA A 311 14.25 17.08 25.01
CA ALA A 311 13.98 16.89 23.59
C ALA A 311 12.49 16.61 23.31
N SER A 312 11.87 15.70 24.07
CA SER A 312 10.44 15.37 23.95
C SER A 312 9.53 16.51 24.40
N GLU A 313 9.93 17.30 25.39
CA GLU A 313 9.18 18.47 25.87
C GLU A 313 8.94 19.51 24.77
N LEU A 314 9.91 19.68 23.86
CA LEU A 314 9.76 20.60 22.73
C LEU A 314 8.67 20.13 21.75
N LEU A 315 8.56 18.83 21.50
CA LEU A 315 7.47 18.25 20.70
C LEU A 315 6.12 18.43 21.39
N ARG A 316 6.04 18.13 22.69
CA ARG A 316 4.80 18.30 23.47
C ARG A 316 4.32 19.76 23.47
N ARG A 317 5.22 20.72 23.66
CA ARG A 317 4.90 22.16 23.58
C ARG A 317 4.44 22.60 22.19
N ALA A 318 4.87 21.91 21.15
CA ALA A 318 4.40 22.12 19.79
C ALA A 318 3.06 21.42 19.48
N GLY A 319 2.43 20.80 20.49
CA GLY A 319 1.13 20.14 20.40
C GLY A 319 1.20 18.75 19.74
N VAL A 320 2.36 18.09 19.80
CA VAL A 320 2.55 16.73 19.29
C VAL A 320 2.37 15.73 20.43
N LYS A 321 1.51 14.73 20.23
CA LYS A 321 1.39 13.57 21.13
C LYS A 321 2.45 12.53 20.78
N VAL A 322 3.23 12.08 21.75
CA VAL A 322 4.27 11.06 21.54
C VAL A 322 3.72 9.71 21.97
N ILE A 323 3.79 8.72 21.09
CA ILE A 323 3.49 7.31 21.36
C ILE A 323 4.77 6.53 21.07
N ALA A 324 5.15 5.62 21.97
CA ALA A 324 6.39 4.88 21.89
C ALA A 324 6.15 3.37 21.81
N LEU A 325 6.81 2.72 20.86
CA LEU A 325 6.89 1.28 20.72
C LEU A 325 8.31 0.82 21.03
N GLY A 326 8.45 0.08 22.13
CA GLY A 326 9.66 -0.66 22.48
C GLY A 326 9.60 -2.09 21.96
N VAL A 327 10.62 -2.52 21.21
CA VAL A 327 10.71 -3.89 20.67
C VAL A 327 11.90 -4.65 21.25
N GLY A 328 11.66 -5.81 21.83
CA GLY A 328 12.70 -6.68 22.38
C GLY A 328 13.10 -6.35 23.82
N THR A 329 14.09 -7.09 24.32
CA THR A 329 14.51 -7.07 25.73
C THR A 329 15.50 -5.97 26.08
N GLU A 330 16.14 -5.36 25.08
CA GLU A 330 17.18 -4.32 25.28
C GLU A 330 16.60 -2.91 25.39
N VAL A 331 15.28 -2.77 25.28
CA VAL A 331 14.57 -1.49 25.43
C VAL A 331 14.70 -0.97 26.85
N ASP A 332 15.06 0.31 26.97
CA ASP A 332 15.03 1.03 28.24
C ASP A 332 13.63 1.63 28.46
N LEU A 333 12.81 0.96 29.27
CA LEU A 333 11.44 1.42 29.56
C LEU A 333 11.40 2.78 30.25
N GLU A 334 12.42 3.14 31.03
CA GLU A 334 12.46 4.45 31.70
C GLU A 334 12.66 5.57 30.67
N GLU A 335 13.44 5.33 29.61
CA GLU A 335 13.54 6.28 28.50
C GLU A 335 12.21 6.46 27.75
N LEU A 336 11.43 5.38 27.58
CA LEU A 336 10.10 5.48 26.96
C LEU A 336 9.12 6.28 27.83
N LYS A 337 9.14 6.09 29.15
CA LYS A 337 8.31 6.85 30.09
C LYS A 337 8.62 8.34 30.08
N ILE A 338 9.90 8.70 29.92
CA ILE A 338 10.33 10.10 29.86
C ILE A 338 9.78 10.85 28.63
N ILE A 339 9.60 10.15 27.50
CA ILE A 339 9.23 10.80 26.24
C ILE A 339 7.70 10.90 26.02
N VAL A 340 6.90 10.08 26.70
CA VAL A 340 5.43 10.10 26.59
C VAL A 340 4.76 10.93 27.69
N GLU A 341 3.48 11.24 27.53
CA GLU A 341 2.67 11.93 28.55
C GLU A 341 1.88 10.98 29.45
N ASP A 342 1.47 9.84 28.91
CA ASP A 342 0.68 8.81 29.59
C ASP A 342 1.32 7.43 29.36
N GLU A 343 1.89 6.84 30.41
CA GLU A 343 2.63 5.58 30.29
C GLU A 343 1.72 4.41 29.89
N GLU A 344 0.49 4.36 30.40
CA GLU A 344 -0.44 3.25 30.16
C GLU A 344 -1.04 3.31 28.74
N GLU A 345 -1.29 4.53 28.26
CA GLU A 345 -1.92 4.72 26.96
C GLU A 345 -0.94 4.86 25.80
N HIS A 346 0.25 5.44 26.04
CA HIS A 346 1.17 5.82 24.97
C HIS A 346 2.41 4.94 24.85
N ILE A 347 2.61 3.95 25.73
CA ILE A 347 3.69 2.98 25.60
C ILE A 347 3.13 1.63 25.14
N VAL A 348 3.71 1.09 24.07
CA VAL A 348 3.47 -0.27 23.60
C VAL A 348 4.80 -1.02 23.64
N THR A 349 4.75 -2.28 24.05
CA THR A 349 5.91 -3.17 24.02
C THR A 349 5.61 -4.42 23.19
N ALA A 350 6.64 -4.97 22.55
CA ALA A 350 6.58 -6.24 21.85
C ALA A 350 7.83 -7.06 22.19
N GLU A 351 7.69 -8.37 22.40
CA GLU A 351 8.83 -9.21 22.76
C GLU A 351 9.78 -9.40 21.57
N SER A 352 9.24 -9.34 20.35
CA SER A 352 10.03 -9.45 19.12
C SER A 352 9.40 -8.71 17.94
N TYR A 353 10.22 -8.45 16.92
CA TYR A 353 9.75 -7.85 15.66
C TYR A 353 8.73 -8.71 14.91
N SER A 354 8.68 -10.01 15.17
CA SER A 354 7.72 -10.92 14.54
C SER A 354 6.29 -10.71 15.09
N GLU A 355 6.15 -10.21 16.32
CA GLU A 355 4.85 -9.93 16.93
C GLU A 355 4.23 -8.62 16.45
N LEU A 356 5.03 -7.71 15.90
CA LEU A 356 4.56 -6.41 15.43
C LEU A 356 3.45 -6.54 14.38
N ILE A 357 3.57 -7.52 13.49
CA ILE A 357 2.55 -7.79 12.48
C ILE A 357 1.26 -8.32 13.11
N LEU A 358 1.35 -9.09 14.20
CA LEU A 358 0.19 -9.61 14.93
C LEU A 358 -0.53 -8.51 15.71
N ASN A 359 0.22 -7.56 16.27
CA ASN A 359 -0.30 -6.48 17.10
C ASN A 359 -0.64 -5.20 16.32
N LYS A 360 -0.51 -5.22 14.99
CA LYS A 360 -0.70 -4.03 14.13
C LYS A 360 -2.05 -3.34 14.34
N GLU A 361 -3.11 -4.12 14.58
CA GLU A 361 -4.47 -3.60 14.75
C GLU A 361 -4.60 -2.84 16.07
N ASN A 362 -4.13 -3.43 17.18
CA ASN A 362 -4.12 -2.80 18.49
C ASN A 362 -3.27 -1.50 18.49
N ILE A 363 -2.08 -1.54 17.87
CA ILE A 363 -1.22 -0.34 17.76
C ILE A 363 -1.94 0.76 16.95
N SER A 364 -2.56 0.39 15.84
CA SER A 364 -3.29 1.34 14.98
C SER A 364 -4.51 1.93 15.70
N GLU A 365 -5.24 1.11 16.47
CA GLU A 365 -6.38 1.53 17.28
C GLU A 365 -5.96 2.57 18.34
N LYS A 366 -4.91 2.30 19.12
CA LYS A 366 -4.37 3.24 20.13
C LYS A 366 -4.00 4.59 19.52
N ILE A 367 -3.31 4.60 18.39
CA ILE A 367 -2.96 5.84 17.68
C ILE A 367 -4.23 6.56 17.19
N CYS A 368 -5.20 5.81 16.65
CA CYS A 368 -6.47 6.37 16.18
C CYS A 368 -7.29 7.01 17.30
N GLU A 369 -7.34 6.40 18.49
CA GLU A 369 -8.02 6.95 19.65
C GLU A 369 -7.44 8.30 20.07
N GLN A 370 -6.11 8.46 20.05
CA GLN A 370 -5.46 9.74 20.33
C GLN A 370 -5.85 10.82 19.33
N ALA A 371 -6.00 10.47 18.04
CA ALA A 371 -6.56 11.39 17.06
C ALA A 371 -8.04 11.70 17.37
N GLY A 372 -8.85 10.73 17.78
CA GLY A 372 -10.25 10.90 18.16
C GLY A 372 -10.46 11.83 19.36
N TYR A 373 -9.62 11.72 20.41
CA TYR A 373 -9.67 12.61 21.57
C TYR A 373 -9.51 14.08 21.19
N TYR A 374 -8.65 14.37 20.21
CA TYR A 374 -8.49 15.71 19.68
C TYR A 374 -9.81 16.24 19.12
N TYR A 375 -10.49 15.50 18.24
CA TYR A 375 -11.79 15.90 17.68
C TYR A 375 -12.91 15.97 18.74
N GLY A 376 -12.88 15.10 19.74
CA GLY A 376 -13.79 15.13 20.90
C GLY A 376 -13.63 16.38 21.77
N ALA A 377 -12.41 16.90 21.89
CA ALA A 377 -12.11 18.13 22.63
C ALA A 377 -12.66 19.38 21.93
N PHE A 378 -12.69 19.42 20.59
CA PHE A 378 -13.25 20.55 19.83
C PHE A 378 -14.77 20.48 19.64
N THR A 379 -15.41 19.33 19.85
CA THR A 379 -16.88 19.17 19.76
C THR A 379 -17.60 19.47 21.09
N LYS A 380 -16.88 19.62 22.20
CA LYS A 380 -17.44 20.19 23.43
C LYS A 380 -17.55 21.71 23.30
N CYS A 381 -18.62 22.17 22.65
CA CYS A 381 -19.08 23.54 22.87
C CYS A 381 -19.34 23.69 24.39
N PRO A 382 -18.70 24.65 25.09
CA PRO A 382 -19.04 24.87 26.49
C PRO A 382 -20.54 25.17 26.54
N ARG A 383 -21.29 24.41 27.33
CA ARG A 383 -22.68 24.75 27.64
C ARG A 383 -22.64 26.12 28.29
N VAL A 384 -22.89 27.17 27.51
CA VAL A 384 -23.35 28.43 28.07
C VAL A 384 -24.68 28.10 28.72
N SER A 385 -24.70 28.09 30.05
CA SER A 385 -25.95 28.01 30.78
C SER A 385 -26.78 29.22 30.37
N LEU A 386 -27.96 29.01 29.78
CA LEU A 386 -28.92 30.09 29.54
C LEU A 386 -29.36 30.79 30.84
N SER A 387 -28.99 30.27 32.02
CA SER A 387 -29.23 30.94 33.30
C SER A 387 -28.30 32.12 33.58
N SER A 388 -27.19 32.30 32.84
CA SER A 388 -26.26 33.42 33.06
C SER A 388 -26.46 34.58 32.07
N LEU A 389 -27.53 34.55 31.28
CA LEU A 389 -27.92 35.61 30.33
C LEU A 389 -29.24 36.29 30.72
N LEU A 390 -29.75 36.02 31.93
CA LEU A 390 -30.99 36.59 32.47
C LEU A 390 -30.83 37.24 33.85
N ASP A 391 -29.61 37.62 34.24
CA ASP A 391 -29.36 38.51 35.39
C ASP A 391 -28.78 39.86 34.94
#